data_AF-E9N024-F1
#
_entry.id   AF-E9N024-F1
#
_cell.length_a   1.000
_cell.length_b   1.000
_cell.length_c   1.000
_cell.angle_alpha   90.00
_cell.angle_beta   90.00
_cell.angle_gamma   90.00
#
_symmetry.space_group_name_H-M   'P 1'
#
loop_
_entity.id
_entity.type
_entity.pdbx_description
1 polymer ?
#
loop_
_entity_poly.entity_id
_entity_poly.type
_entity_poly.pdbx_seq_one_letter_code
_entity_poly.pdbx_strand_id
1 'polypeptide(L)'
;MTWILNKNSRKLQEMISAAKNESLPDNIEHLIKRQGSDDETGCIRLLVCKITPFIVRMQEAVFGNNGRNDKTKSKGNEQQRNGVASVMYRYLPTQDEINEHSDICERRHRDCSIE
;
A
#
# COMPACT_ATOMS: atom_id res chain seq x y z
N MET A 1 -2.02 -12.78 15.17
CA MET A 1 -2.77 -11.79 14.38
C MET A 1 -4.00 -12.38 13.68
N THR A 2 -4.06 -13.70 13.44
CA THR A 2 -5.13 -14.38 12.70
C THR A 2 -6.53 -14.33 13.36
N TRP A 3 -6.61 -14.15 14.68
CA TRP A 3 -7.90 -14.17 15.39
C TRP A 3 -8.83 -13.00 15.02
N ILE A 4 -8.28 -11.79 14.80
CA ILE A 4 -9.08 -10.63 14.43
C ILE A 4 -9.56 -10.73 12.98
N LEU A 5 -8.73 -11.30 12.11
CA LEU A 5 -9.05 -11.49 10.69
C LEU A 5 -10.18 -12.52 10.49
N ASN A 6 -10.32 -13.49 11.41
CA ASN A 6 -11.34 -14.55 11.34
C ASN A 6 -12.52 -14.34 12.28
N LYS A 7 -12.65 -13.16 12.91
CA LYS A 7 -13.74 -12.89 13.85
C LYS A 7 -15.08 -12.89 13.10
N ASN A 8 -16.09 -13.57 13.67
CA ASN A 8 -17.44 -13.67 13.13
C ASN A 8 -18.21 -12.35 13.29
N SER A 9 -17.89 -11.37 12.45
CA SER A 9 -18.58 -10.09 12.38
C SER A 9 -18.67 -9.65 10.92
N ARG A 10 -19.89 -9.52 10.40
CA ARG A 10 -20.12 -9.17 8.99
C ARG A 10 -19.43 -7.87 8.58
N LYS A 11 -19.60 -6.81 9.36
CA LYS A 11 -18.98 -5.50 9.10
C LYS A 11 -17.45 -5.59 9.07
N LEU A 12 -16.85 -6.38 9.97
CA LEU A 12 -15.41 -6.58 9.99
C LEU A 12 -14.93 -7.36 8.75
N GLN A 13 -15.65 -8.39 8.36
CA GLN A 13 -15.33 -9.17 7.15
C GLN A 13 -15.48 -8.34 5.87
N GLU A 14 -16.48 -7.45 5.79
CA GLU A 14 -16.63 -6.48 4.70
C GLU A 14 -15.41 -5.53 4.64
N MET A 15 -14.98 -4.97 5.78
CA MET A 15 -13.79 -4.11 5.83
C MET A 15 -12.50 -4.86 5.47
N ILE A 16 -12.33 -6.09 5.95
CA ILE A 16 -11.16 -6.92 5.62
C ILE A 16 -11.14 -7.25 4.12
N SER A 17 -12.30 -7.55 3.54
CA SER A 17 -12.42 -7.85 2.11
C SER A 17 -12.07 -6.64 1.25
N ALA A 18 -12.53 -5.45 1.64
CA ALA A 18 -12.13 -4.20 0.99
C ALA A 18 -10.63 -3.92 1.16
N ALA A 19 -10.07 -4.11 2.36
CA ALA A 19 -8.66 -3.89 2.65
C ALA A 19 -7.74 -4.88 1.93
N LYS A 20 -8.20 -6.10 1.65
CA LYS A 20 -7.46 -7.13 0.90
C LYS A 20 -7.52 -6.92 -0.62
N ASN A 21 -8.46 -6.13 -1.12
CA ASN A 21 -8.64 -5.92 -2.55
C ASN A 21 -7.39 -5.28 -3.18
N GLU A 22 -6.78 -5.95 -4.15
CA GLU A 22 -5.58 -5.46 -4.85
C GLU A 22 -5.87 -4.15 -5.63
N SER A 23 -7.11 -3.94 -6.07
CA SER A 23 -7.55 -2.70 -6.71
C SER A 23 -7.97 -1.62 -5.72
N LEU A 24 -7.68 -1.77 -4.42
CA LEU A 24 -8.01 -0.75 -3.41
C LEU A 24 -7.43 0.64 -3.75
N PRO A 25 -6.16 0.80 -4.17
CA PRO A 25 -5.61 2.10 -4.54
C PRO A 25 -6.37 2.75 -5.70
N ASP A 26 -6.65 1.99 -6.77
CA ASP A 26 -7.40 2.47 -7.94
C ASP A 26 -8.84 2.87 -7.55
N ASN A 27 -9.49 2.08 -6.69
CA ASN A 27 -10.82 2.38 -6.18
C ASN A 27 -10.84 3.69 -5.38
N ILE A 28 -9.83 3.92 -4.54
CA ILE A 28 -9.68 5.18 -3.79
C ILE A 28 -9.49 6.35 -4.76
N GLU A 29 -8.63 6.20 -5.76
CA GLU A 29 -8.41 7.21 -6.80
C GLU A 29 -9.71 7.56 -7.54
N HIS A 30 -10.47 6.55 -7.95
CA HIS A 30 -11.77 6.72 -8.60
C HIS A 30 -12.80 7.41 -7.70
N LEU A 31 -12.81 7.10 -6.40
CA LEU A 31 -13.70 7.77 -5.43
C LEU A 31 -13.34 9.24 -5.28
N ILE A 32 -12.04 9.56 -5.19
CA ILE A 32 -11.55 10.95 -5.12
C ILE A 32 -11.94 11.71 -6.39
N LYS A 33 -11.73 11.12 -7.57
CA LYS A 33 -12.09 11.75 -8.85
C LYS A 33 -13.58 12.12 -8.95
N ARG A 34 -14.46 11.38 -8.27
CA ARG A 34 -15.91 11.66 -8.26
C ARG A 34 -16.32 12.77 -7.29
N GLN A 35 -15.44 13.18 -6.38
CA GLN A 35 -15.75 14.18 -5.33
C GLN A 35 -15.45 15.62 -5.72
N GLY A 36 -14.76 15.87 -6.84
CA GLY A 36 -14.44 17.21 -7.30
C GLY A 36 -13.95 17.22 -8.75
N SER A 37 -13.57 18.40 -9.24
CA SER A 37 -12.91 18.56 -10.54
C SER A 37 -11.51 17.95 -10.55
N ASP A 38 -10.94 17.81 -11.74
CA ASP A 38 -9.58 17.29 -11.87
C ASP A 38 -8.56 18.21 -11.15
N ASP A 39 -8.72 19.53 -11.23
CA ASP A 39 -7.81 20.47 -10.57
C ASP A 39 -7.90 20.37 -9.04
N GLU A 40 -9.11 20.28 -8.48
CA GLU A 40 -9.34 20.20 -7.03
C GLU A 40 -8.80 18.90 -6.42
N THR A 41 -8.79 17.82 -7.19
CA THR A 41 -8.48 16.48 -6.68
C THR A 41 -7.16 15.92 -7.20
N GLY A 42 -6.47 16.63 -8.11
CA GLY A 42 -5.27 16.17 -8.80
C GLY A 42 -4.16 15.76 -7.84
N CYS A 43 -3.82 16.61 -6.87
CA CYS A 43 -2.77 16.31 -5.91
C CYS A 43 -3.13 15.19 -4.94
N ILE A 44 -4.41 15.01 -4.61
CA ILE A 44 -4.86 13.91 -3.77
C ILE A 44 -4.77 12.59 -4.54
N ARG A 45 -5.16 12.57 -5.82
CA ARG A 45 -4.97 11.40 -6.70
C ARG A 45 -3.50 11.05 -6.89
N LEU A 46 -2.63 12.05 -7.11
CA LEU A 46 -1.18 11.87 -7.15
C LEU A 46 -0.65 11.25 -5.84
N LEU A 47 -1.07 11.78 -4.69
CA LEU A 47 -0.67 11.25 -3.39
C LEU A 47 -1.09 9.78 -3.22
N VAL A 48 -2.33 9.44 -3.56
CA VAL A 48 -2.84 8.06 -3.50
C VAL A 48 -2.03 7.14 -4.40
N CYS A 49 -1.73 7.57 -5.62
CA CYS A 49 -0.85 6.83 -6.53
C CYS A 49 0.52 6.59 -5.87
N LYS A 50 1.17 7.63 -5.33
CA LYS A 50 2.51 7.53 -4.71
C LYS A 50 2.58 6.63 -3.48
N ILE A 51 1.51 6.55 -2.68
CA ILE A 51 1.49 5.66 -1.50
C ILE A 51 1.12 4.21 -1.85
N THR A 52 0.74 3.92 -3.09
CA THR A 52 0.35 2.56 -3.54
C THR A 52 1.36 1.48 -3.16
N PRO A 53 2.69 1.67 -3.33
CA PRO A 53 3.67 0.65 -2.92
C PRO A 53 3.59 0.32 -1.43
N PHE A 54 3.28 1.30 -0.57
CA PHE A 54 3.10 1.06 0.86
C PHE A 54 1.83 0.24 1.14
N ILE A 55 0.72 0.56 0.47
CA ILE A 55 -0.55 -0.18 0.61
C ILE A 55 -0.33 -1.65 0.22
N VAL A 56 0.29 -1.90 -0.94
CA VAL A 56 0.56 -3.25 -1.44
C VAL A 56 1.41 -4.05 -0.47
N ARG A 57 2.54 -3.48 0.00
CA ARG A 57 3.41 -4.21 0.94
C ARG A 57 2.74 -4.43 2.30
N MET A 58 1.86 -3.53 2.74
CA MET A 58 1.07 -3.74 3.95
C MET A 58 0.00 -4.83 3.78
N GLN A 59 -0.63 -4.91 2.61
CA GLN A 59 -1.54 -6.00 2.26
C GLN A 59 -0.80 -7.35 2.26
N GLU A 60 0.42 -7.41 1.72
CA GLU A 60 1.28 -8.59 1.81
C GLU A 60 1.64 -8.94 3.26
N ALA A 61 1.90 -7.94 4.10
CA ALA A 61 2.22 -8.16 5.52
C ALA A 61 1.08 -8.80 6.30
N VAL A 62 -0.16 -8.41 6.01
CA VAL A 62 -1.35 -8.81 6.78
C VAL A 62 -2.04 -10.03 6.17
N PHE A 63 -2.09 -10.12 4.84
CA PHE A 63 -2.85 -11.13 4.09
C PHE A 63 -2.00 -12.07 3.25
N GLY A 64 -0.70 -11.79 3.10
CA GLY A 64 0.23 -12.66 2.39
C GLY A 64 0.30 -14.03 3.03
N ASN A 65 0.13 -15.07 2.22
CA ASN A 65 0.23 -16.44 2.71
C ASN A 65 1.66 -16.67 3.22
N ASN A 66 1.83 -17.06 4.49
CA ASN A 66 3.11 -17.46 5.12
C ASN A 66 3.79 -18.69 4.45
N GLY A 67 3.48 -19.00 3.19
CA GLY A 67 3.87 -20.22 2.47
C GLY A 67 4.83 -20.02 1.28
N ARG A 68 5.35 -18.81 1.04
CA ARG A 68 6.42 -18.61 0.05
C ARG A 68 7.71 -18.26 0.76
N ASN A 69 8.63 -19.22 0.70
CA ASN A 69 10.05 -19.10 1.03
C ASN A 69 10.57 -17.67 0.83
N ASP A 70 10.81 -17.00 1.94
CA ASP A 70 11.53 -15.73 2.05
C ASP A 70 13.02 -15.95 1.74
N LYS A 71 13.32 -16.38 0.51
CA LYS A 71 14.68 -16.67 0.02
C LYS A 71 15.14 -15.73 -1.08
N THR A 72 14.49 -14.57 -1.29
CA THR A 72 14.93 -13.67 -2.36
C THR A 72 14.82 -12.17 -2.10
N LYS A 73 14.74 -11.70 -0.85
CA LYS A 73 15.11 -10.30 -0.53
C LYS A 73 15.99 -10.19 0.72
N SER A 74 16.97 -11.08 0.85
CA SER A 74 18.13 -10.83 1.71
C SER A 74 19.16 -10.05 0.90
N LYS A 75 19.09 -8.71 0.97
CA LYS A 75 20.23 -7.83 0.66
C LYS A 75 20.23 -6.68 1.65
N GLY A 76 21.06 -6.86 2.69
CA GLY A 76 21.32 -5.86 3.71
C GLY A 76 21.49 -6.55 5.06
N ASN A 77 22.73 -6.81 5.46
CA ASN A 77 23.10 -7.22 6.81
C ASN A 77 22.36 -6.37 7.83
N GLU A 78 21.49 -6.98 8.65
CA GLU A 78 21.32 -6.50 10.01
C GLU A 78 20.87 -7.67 10.89
N GLN A 79 21.81 -8.09 11.76
CA GLN A 79 21.58 -8.91 12.93
C GLN A 79 20.21 -8.61 13.56
N GLN A 80 19.33 -9.60 13.55
CA GLN A 80 18.52 -10.04 14.68
C GLN A 80 18.12 -8.95 15.69
N ARG A 81 17.41 -7.91 15.24
CA ARG A 81 16.65 -7.02 16.13
C ARG A 81 15.29 -7.66 16.35
N ASN A 82 15.17 -8.46 17.41
CA ASN A 82 13.93 -9.15 17.83
C ASN A 82 12.85 -8.17 18.36
N GLY A 83 12.52 -7.13 17.60
CA GLY A 83 11.52 -6.13 17.94
C GLY A 83 10.40 -6.09 16.91
N VAL A 84 9.17 -5.85 17.35
CA VAL A 84 7.96 -5.71 16.50
C VAL A 84 8.19 -4.72 15.35
N ALA A 85 8.98 -3.67 15.58
CA ALA A 85 9.36 -2.69 14.57
C ALA A 85 10.16 -3.30 13.41
N SER A 86 11.13 -4.20 13.66
CA SER A 86 11.92 -4.85 12.61
C SER A 86 11.05 -5.73 11.70
N VAL A 87 10.04 -6.40 12.29
CA VAL A 87 9.07 -7.21 11.54
C VAL A 87 8.15 -6.32 10.67
N MET A 88 7.85 -5.10 11.10
CA MET A 88 7.09 -4.14 10.28
C MET A 88 7.95 -3.54 9.17
N TYR A 89 9.21 -3.16 9.46
CA TYR A 89 10.11 -2.53 8.50
C TYR A 89 10.42 -3.42 7.29
N ARG A 90 10.42 -4.75 7.43
CA ARG A 90 10.61 -5.67 6.29
C ARG A 90 9.54 -5.55 5.21
N TYR A 91 8.36 -5.03 5.58
CA TYR A 91 7.25 -4.80 4.66
C TYR A 91 7.18 -3.34 4.20
N LEU A 92 8.22 -2.52 4.42
CA LEU A 92 8.28 -1.24 3.73
C LEU A 92 8.77 -1.44 2.28
N PRO A 93 8.22 -0.68 1.31
CA PRO A 93 8.79 -0.63 -0.03
C PRO A 93 10.22 -0.10 0.04
N THR A 94 11.04 -0.59 -0.88
CA THR A 94 12.42 -0.09 -1.06
C THR A 94 12.39 1.31 -1.68
N GLN A 95 13.49 2.04 -1.54
CA GLN A 95 13.62 3.36 -2.14
C GLN A 95 13.45 3.32 -3.67
N ASP A 96 14.01 2.31 -4.34
CA ASP A 96 13.89 2.15 -5.80
C ASP A 96 12.43 1.92 -6.22
N GLU A 97 11.69 1.07 -5.51
CA GLU A 97 10.25 0.86 -5.76
C GLU A 97 9.43 2.14 -5.54
N ILE A 98 9.77 2.94 -4.52
CA ILE A 98 9.11 4.22 -4.27
C ILE A 98 9.40 5.18 -5.43
N ASN A 99 10.65 5.30 -5.86
CA ASN A 99 11.07 6.24 -6.90
C ASN A 99 10.47 5.86 -8.27
N GLU A 100 10.58 4.58 -8.67
CA GLU A 100 10.02 4.10 -9.93
C GLU A 100 8.50 4.33 -9.99
N HIS A 101 7.80 4.02 -8.91
CA HIS A 101 6.35 4.25 -8.84
C HIS A 101 6.01 5.75 -8.80
N SER A 102 6.80 6.56 -8.09
CA SER A 102 6.64 8.01 -8.05
C SER A 102 6.73 8.61 -9.45
N ASP A 103 7.72 8.22 -10.24
CA ASP A 103 7.90 8.73 -11.61
C ASP A 103 6.72 8.36 -12.53
N ILE A 104 6.11 7.19 -12.33
CA ILE A 104 4.91 6.76 -13.07
C ILE A 104 3.72 7.65 -12.66
N CYS A 105 3.55 7.89 -11.37
CA CYS A 105 2.47 8.71 -10.83
C CYS A 105 2.55 10.17 -11.30
N GLU A 106 3.73 10.78 -11.28
CA GLU A 106 3.95 12.16 -11.77
C GLU A 106 3.61 12.30 -13.25
N ARG A 107 3.93 11.27 -14.07
CA ARG A 107 3.57 11.25 -15.49
C ARG A 107 2.07 11.12 -15.72
N ARG A 108 1.36 10.40 -14.83
CA ARG A 108 -0.08 10.12 -14.89
C ARG A 108 -0.93 11.30 -14.40
N HIS A 109 -0.52 11.96 -13.31
CA HIS A 109 -1.27 13.01 -12.62
C HIS A 109 -0.61 14.38 -12.82
N ARG A 110 -0.67 14.89 -14.05
CA ARG A 110 -0.10 16.21 -14.43
C ARG A 110 -0.98 17.39 -14.04
N ASP A 111 -2.18 17.10 -13.59
CA ASP A 111 -3.18 18.04 -13.10
C ASP A 111 -2.85 18.59 -11.70
N CYS A 112 -1.95 17.93 -10.96
CA CYS A 112 -1.37 18.51 -9.75
C CYS A 112 -0.25 19.49 -10.11
N SER A 113 -0.57 20.78 -10.12
CA SER A 113 0.43 21.85 -10.18
C SER A 113 0.65 22.38 -8.76
N ILE A 114 1.79 22.02 -8.15
CA ILE A 114 2.21 22.68 -6.91
C ILE A 114 2.84 24.00 -7.34
N GLU A 115 2.04 25.06 -7.44
CA GLU A 115 2.54 26.43 -7.54
C GLU A 115 3.22 26.88 -6.24
#